data_AF-A0A821ZVU4-F1
#
_entry.id   AF-A0A821ZVU4-F1
#
_cell.length_a   1.000
_cell.length_b   1.000
_cell.length_c   1.000
_cell.angle_alpha   90.00
_cell.angle_beta   90.00
_cell.angle_gamma   90.00
#
_symmetry.space_group_name_H-M   'P 1'
#
loop_
_entity.id
_entity.type
_entity.pdbx_description
1 polymer ?
#
loop_
_entity_poly.entity_id
_entity_poly.type
_entity_poly.pdbx_seq_one_letter_code
_entity_poly.pdbx_strand_id
1 'polypeptide(L)'
;THDEIPLRTTKVVRQGWDMMRQTTTYRVVSIGEPDQRLFDNIPKNWAYDCNDTMLGIRYDPQMPTLKLNENVTIQVWLPTPPHRINHNDTVSIEWQPASFSECKDCVTWTPNRLSFNIGNFNQKQILSVTRIKEGSATLLPIFNGGGYDRATVGAYQIYIS
;
A
#
# COMPACT_ATOMS: atom_id res chain seq x y z
N THR A 1 10.79 -34.10 -21.29
CA THR A 1 9.78 -34.22 -20.22
C THR A 1 8.89 -33.01 -20.30
N HIS A 2 7.64 -33.17 -20.74
CA HIS A 2 6.65 -32.09 -20.76
C HIS A 2 5.90 -32.15 -19.44
N ASP A 3 6.06 -31.14 -18.59
CA ASP A 3 5.27 -31.01 -17.37
C ASP A 3 3.82 -30.70 -17.78
N GLU A 4 2.89 -31.61 -17.49
CA GLU A 4 1.47 -31.41 -17.74
C GLU A 4 0.94 -30.30 -16.82
N ILE A 5 0.54 -29.16 -17.40
CA ILE A 5 -0.08 -28.07 -16.65
C ILE A 5 -1.47 -28.55 -16.20
N PRO A 6 -1.77 -28.61 -14.88
CA PRO A 6 -3.04 -29.11 -14.40
C PRO A 6 -4.18 -28.17 -14.80
N LEU A 7 -5.08 -28.65 -15.66
CA LEU A 7 -6.27 -27.92 -16.12
C LEU A 7 -7.35 -27.75 -15.05
N ARG A 8 -7.15 -28.33 -13.87
CA ARG A 8 -8.05 -28.20 -12.72
C ARG A 8 -7.31 -28.32 -11.39
N THR A 9 -7.73 -27.55 -10.41
CA THR A 9 -7.38 -27.76 -9.00
C THR A 9 -8.64 -28.01 -8.19
N THR A 10 -8.54 -28.84 -7.16
CA THR A 10 -9.62 -29.07 -6.20
C THR A 10 -9.06 -28.79 -4.82
N LYS A 11 -9.76 -27.96 -4.05
CA LYS A 11 -9.46 -27.73 -2.63
C LYS A 11 -10.74 -27.81 -1.81
N VAL A 12 -10.61 -28.21 -0.54
CA VAL A 12 -11.69 -28.07 0.43
C VAL A 12 -11.54 -26.70 1.08
N VAL A 13 -12.59 -25.89 1.02
CA VAL A 13 -12.63 -24.54 1.61
C VAL A 13 -13.82 -24.43 2.54
N ARG A 14 -13.72 -23.50 3.50
CA ARG A 14 -14.85 -23.11 4.34
C ARG A 14 -15.57 -21.93 3.70
N GLN A 15 -16.85 -22.07 3.38
CA GLN A 15 -17.70 -20.99 2.88
C GLN A 15 -18.85 -20.77 3.86
N GLY A 16 -18.72 -19.75 4.72
CA GLY A 16 -19.60 -19.57 5.86
C GLY A 16 -19.36 -20.64 6.95
N TRP A 17 -20.42 -21.36 7.33
CA TRP A 17 -20.34 -22.43 8.33
C TRP A 17 -20.08 -23.81 7.72
N ASP A 18 -20.16 -23.95 6.40
CA ASP A 18 -20.04 -25.24 5.72
C ASP A 18 -18.63 -25.47 5.14
N MET A 19 -18.21 -26.73 5.16
CA MET A 19 -17.02 -27.20 4.47
C MET A 19 -17.43 -27.72 3.09
N MET A 20 -16.88 -27.13 2.03
CA MET A 20 -17.22 -27.51 0.67
C MET A 20 -16.01 -27.73 -0.21
N ARG A 21 -16.18 -28.63 -1.19
CA ARG A 21 -15.18 -28.89 -2.22
C ARG A 21 -15.31 -27.84 -3.33
N GLN A 22 -14.32 -26.97 -3.45
CA GLN A 22 -14.22 -26.02 -4.54
C GLN A 22 -13.29 -26.58 -5.63
N THR A 23 -13.81 -26.71 -6.84
CA THR A 23 -13.03 -27.09 -8.03
C THR A 23 -12.85 -25.85 -8.89
N THR A 24 -11.60 -25.48 -9.17
CA THR A 24 -11.26 -24.42 -10.11
C THR A 24 -10.75 -25.06 -11.39
N THR A 25 -11.43 -24.83 -12.50
CA THR A 25 -10.99 -25.28 -13.83
C THR A 25 -10.26 -24.13 -14.51
N TYR A 26 -9.07 -24.40 -15.02
CA TYR A 26 -8.25 -23.43 -15.73
C TYR A 26 -8.43 -23.60 -17.23
N ARG A 27 -8.65 -22.48 -17.92
CA ARG A 27 -8.50 -22.42 -19.37
C ARG A 27 -7.09 -21.93 -19.67
N VAL A 28 -6.25 -22.81 -20.20
CA VAL A 28 -4.92 -22.43 -20.68
C VAL A 28 -5.10 -21.64 -21.97
N VAL A 29 -4.78 -20.35 -21.93
CA VAL A 29 -4.94 -19.43 -23.07
C VAL A 29 -3.67 -19.33 -23.93
N SER A 30 -2.50 -19.64 -23.37
CA SER A 30 -1.25 -19.85 -24.12
C SER A 30 -0.28 -20.72 -23.31
N ILE A 31 0.60 -21.44 -24.00
CA ILE A 31 1.77 -22.14 -23.45
C ILE A 31 2.99 -21.61 -24.20
N GLY A 32 3.90 -20.91 -23.50
CA GLY A 32 5.01 -20.17 -24.12
C GLY A 32 4.77 -18.67 -24.11
N GLU A 33 5.17 -17.97 -25.18
CA GLU A 33 4.85 -16.54 -25.33
C GLU A 33 3.33 -16.35 -25.46
N PRO A 34 2.71 -15.44 -24.69
CA PRO A 34 1.27 -15.22 -24.80
C PRO A 34 0.94 -14.54 -26.13
N ASP A 35 -0.12 -15.01 -26.80
CA ASP A 35 -0.61 -14.42 -28.05
C ASP A 35 -0.89 -12.91 -27.84
N GLN A 36 -0.32 -12.07 -28.71
CA GLN A 36 -0.48 -10.62 -28.68
C GLN A 36 -1.96 -10.20 -28.64
N ARG A 37 -2.85 -10.98 -29.26
CA ARG A 37 -4.30 -10.74 -29.28
C ARG A 37 -4.96 -10.76 -27.90
N LEU A 38 -4.35 -11.44 -26.92
CA LEU A 38 -4.80 -11.40 -25.52
C LEU A 38 -4.64 -10.00 -24.92
N PHE A 39 -3.70 -9.21 -25.43
CA PHE A 39 -3.42 -7.85 -24.96
C PHE A 39 -4.10 -6.77 -25.80
N ASP A 40 -4.60 -7.10 -27.00
CA ASP A 40 -5.26 -6.13 -27.90
C ASP A 40 -6.54 -5.52 -27.29
N ASN A 41 -7.22 -6.28 -26.44
CA ASN A 41 -8.43 -5.84 -25.74
C ASN A 41 -8.15 -5.17 -24.38
N ILE A 42 -6.88 -5.14 -23.94
CA ILE A 42 -6.51 -4.41 -22.73
C ILE A 42 -6.53 -2.92 -23.09
N PRO A 43 -7.35 -2.10 -22.41
CA PRO A 43 -7.39 -0.67 -22.69
C PRO A 43 -5.97 -0.10 -22.66
N LYS A 44 -5.53 0.65 -23.68
CA LYS A 44 -4.15 1.18 -23.71
C LYS A 44 -3.86 2.11 -22.52
N ASN A 45 -4.90 2.59 -21.87
CA ASN A 45 -4.89 3.37 -20.64
C ASN A 45 -5.06 2.52 -19.37
N TRP A 46 -4.98 1.19 -19.43
CA TRP A 46 -5.15 0.30 -18.27
C TRP A 46 -4.26 0.67 -17.10
N ALA A 47 -3.05 1.17 -17.37
CA ALA A 47 -2.10 1.62 -16.36
C ALA A 47 -2.57 2.87 -15.61
N TYR A 48 -3.45 3.67 -16.21
CA TYR A 48 -4.09 4.78 -15.51
C TYR A 48 -5.16 4.23 -14.57
N ASP A 49 -6.08 3.38 -15.03
CA ASP A 49 -7.22 2.93 -14.21
C ASP A 49 -6.94 1.69 -13.35
N CYS A 50 -5.67 1.27 -13.26
CA CYS A 50 -5.22 0.21 -12.36
C CYS A 50 -5.20 0.73 -10.92
N ASN A 51 -6.38 0.83 -10.31
CA ASN A 51 -6.52 0.92 -8.86
C ASN A 51 -6.29 -0.46 -8.28
N ASP A 52 -5.03 -0.81 -8.10
CA ASP A 52 -4.69 -2.00 -7.35
C ASP A 52 -5.07 -1.76 -5.88
N THR A 53 -6.12 -2.45 -5.42
CA THR A 53 -6.58 -2.46 -4.03
C THR A 53 -5.49 -2.91 -3.05
N MET A 54 -4.37 -3.44 -3.55
CA MET A 54 -3.20 -3.81 -2.77
C MET A 54 -2.16 -2.69 -2.62
N LEU A 55 -2.32 -1.53 -3.27
CA LEU A 55 -1.49 -0.35 -2.98
C LEU A 55 -1.91 0.23 -1.63
N GLY A 56 -0.95 0.29 -0.71
CA GLY A 56 -1.19 0.82 0.62
C GLY A 56 0.09 1.08 1.37
N ILE A 57 -0.03 1.65 2.57
CA ILE A 57 1.10 1.90 3.45
C ILE A 57 0.83 1.22 4.78
N ARG A 58 1.88 0.73 5.42
CA ARG A 58 1.83 0.14 6.74
C ARG A 58 2.67 0.95 7.71
N TYR A 59 2.19 0.98 8.95
CA TYR A 59 2.81 1.68 10.06
C TYR A 59 2.99 0.72 11.24
N ASP A 60 4.07 0.92 11.98
CA ASP A 60 4.28 0.26 13.27
C ASP A 60 5.07 1.19 14.22
N PRO A 61 4.43 1.77 15.26
CA PRO A 61 2.99 1.71 15.56
C PRO A 61 2.17 2.67 14.68
N GLN A 62 0.92 2.32 14.37
CA GLN A 62 -0.03 3.23 13.68
C GLN A 62 -0.70 4.23 14.62
N MET A 63 -0.87 3.87 15.89
CA MET A 63 -1.56 4.67 16.90
C MET A 63 -0.69 4.88 18.15
N PRO A 64 0.42 5.63 18.06
CA PRO A 64 1.26 5.88 19.22
C PRO A 64 0.58 6.80 20.24
N THR A 65 0.86 6.54 21.52
CA THR A 65 0.53 7.44 22.63
C THR A 65 1.80 8.13 23.10
N LEU A 66 1.79 9.46 23.17
CA LEU A 66 2.95 10.28 23.53
C LEU A 66 2.58 11.24 24.66
N LYS A 67 3.43 11.43 25.67
CA LYS A 67 3.29 12.58 26.57
C LYS A 67 3.97 13.81 25.97
N LEU A 68 3.71 14.98 26.55
CA LEU A 68 4.39 16.21 26.17
C LEU A 68 5.93 16.03 26.23
N ASN A 69 6.60 16.45 25.17
CA ASN A 69 8.05 16.33 24.95
C ASN A 69 8.59 14.90 24.77
N GLU A 70 7.72 13.89 24.64
CA GLU A 70 8.14 12.54 24.25
C GLU A 70 8.22 12.40 22.73
N ASN A 71 9.04 11.43 22.31
CA ASN A 71 9.17 11.03 20.91
C ASN A 71 8.85 9.54 20.72
N VAL A 72 8.48 9.19 19.49
CA VAL A 72 8.29 7.81 19.05
C VAL A 72 8.81 7.65 17.64
N THR A 73 9.38 6.48 17.35
CA THR A 73 9.74 6.08 16.00
C THR A 73 8.62 5.22 15.41
N ILE A 74 8.07 5.64 14.29
CA ILE A 74 7.09 4.90 13.51
C ILE A 74 7.81 4.29 12.32
N GLN A 75 7.73 2.97 12.19
CA GLN A 75 8.21 2.26 11.02
C GLN A 75 7.20 2.39 9.90
N VAL A 76 7.65 2.77 8.71
CA VAL A 76 6.82 2.99 7.52
C VAL A 76 7.33 2.11 6.40
N TRP A 77 6.45 1.36 5.74
CA TRP A 77 6.80 0.57 4.56
C TRP A 77 5.58 0.31 3.68
N LEU A 78 5.83 -0.15 2.47
CA LEU A 78 4.80 -0.54 1.51
C LEU A 78 4.65 -2.07 1.50
N PRO A 79 3.42 -2.61 1.50
CA PRO A 79 3.17 -4.04 1.38
C PRO A 79 3.38 -4.55 -0.05
N THR A 80 3.36 -3.65 -1.03
CA THR A 80 3.47 -3.92 -2.47
C THR A 80 4.38 -2.88 -3.14
N PRO A 81 5.13 -3.27 -4.20
CA PRO A 81 5.98 -2.33 -4.91
C PRO A 81 5.16 -1.26 -5.63
N PRO A 82 5.66 -0.02 -5.78
CA PRO A 82 4.99 1.00 -6.58
C PRO A 82 4.91 0.61 -8.06
N HIS A 83 3.87 1.11 -8.74
CA HIS A 83 3.74 0.92 -10.18
C HIS A 83 4.80 1.73 -10.93
N ARG A 84 5.39 1.14 -11.97
CA ARG A 84 6.28 1.86 -12.88
C ARG A 84 5.47 2.63 -13.91
N ILE A 85 5.45 3.96 -13.80
CA ILE A 85 4.75 4.87 -14.71
C ILE A 85 5.80 5.72 -15.43
N ASN A 86 5.81 5.73 -16.76
CA ASN A 86 6.81 6.46 -17.56
C ASN A 86 8.26 6.16 -17.15
N HIS A 87 8.58 4.88 -16.94
CA HIS A 87 9.89 4.41 -16.45
C HIS A 87 10.31 4.86 -15.05
N ASN A 88 9.42 5.51 -14.29
CA ASN A 88 9.65 5.88 -12.90
C ASN A 88 8.77 5.04 -11.97
N ASP A 89 9.39 4.32 -11.05
CA ASP A 89 8.72 3.51 -10.01
C ASP A 89 8.89 4.09 -8.60
N THR A 90 9.25 5.37 -8.51
CA THR A 90 9.40 6.07 -7.25
C THR A 90 8.07 6.61 -6.76
N VAL A 91 7.77 6.37 -5.48
CA VAL A 91 6.73 7.08 -4.72
C VAL A 91 7.39 7.84 -3.57
N SER A 92 7.02 9.10 -3.42
CA SER A 92 7.36 9.90 -2.24
C SER A 92 6.14 10.10 -1.36
N ILE A 93 6.34 9.98 -0.05
CA ILE A 93 5.30 10.10 0.96
C ILE A 93 5.70 11.21 1.91
N GLU A 94 4.83 12.19 2.06
CA GLU A 94 4.91 13.27 3.04
C GLU A 94 3.73 13.16 4.00
N TRP A 95 3.75 13.91 5.09
CA TRP A 95 2.64 13.98 6.04
C TRP A 95 2.22 15.42 6.26
N GLN A 96 0.92 15.61 6.47
CA GLN A 96 0.34 16.87 6.88
C GLN A 96 -0.65 16.66 8.04
N PRO A 97 -0.84 17.65 8.92
CA PRO A 97 -1.83 17.55 9.97
C PRO A 97 -3.24 17.56 9.36
N ALA A 98 -4.12 16.69 9.86
CA ALA A 98 -5.51 16.66 9.43
C ALA A 98 -6.22 17.98 9.75
N SER A 99 -7.04 18.47 8.83
CA SER A 99 -7.78 19.73 9.02
C SER A 99 -8.77 19.69 10.19
N PHE A 100 -9.26 18.48 10.50
CA PHE A 100 -10.18 18.15 11.59
C PHE A 100 -9.48 17.75 12.90
N SER A 101 -8.14 17.77 12.94
CA SER A 101 -7.38 17.50 14.16
C SER A 101 -7.68 18.57 15.20
N GLU A 102 -7.86 18.17 16.47
CA GLU A 102 -8.02 19.11 17.60
C GLU A 102 -6.81 20.04 17.70
N CYS A 103 -5.63 19.52 17.36
CA CYS A 103 -4.40 20.27 17.33
C CYS A 103 -3.57 19.96 16.07
N LYS A 104 -3.22 21.00 15.32
CA LYS A 104 -2.48 20.89 14.04
C LYS A 104 -0.97 21.03 14.21
N ASP A 105 -0.55 21.64 15.31
CA ASP A 105 0.85 21.96 15.62
C ASP A 105 1.28 21.35 16.98
N CYS A 106 0.59 20.30 17.42
CA CYS A 106 0.95 19.55 18.63
C CYS A 106 2.11 18.58 18.43
N VAL A 107 2.42 18.26 17.17
CA VAL A 107 3.47 17.31 16.85
C VAL A 107 4.37 17.86 15.75
N THR A 108 5.63 17.47 15.80
CA THR A 108 6.60 17.62 14.71
C THR A 108 7.08 16.24 14.30
N TRP A 109 7.55 16.09 13.06
CA TRP A 109 8.06 14.82 12.57
C TRP A 109 9.29 14.99 11.69
N THR A 110 10.10 13.95 11.63
CA THR A 110 11.29 13.87 10.79
C THR A 110 11.53 12.42 10.33
N PRO A 111 11.90 12.19 9.05
CA PRO A 111 12.03 13.17 8.00
C PRO A 111 10.66 13.66 7.51
N ASN A 112 10.67 14.76 6.76
CA ASN A 112 9.49 15.38 6.16
C ASN A 112 8.95 14.57 4.96
N ARG A 113 9.82 13.74 4.35
CA ARG A 113 9.52 12.91 3.19
C ARG A 113 10.24 11.57 3.31
N LEU A 114 9.54 10.48 2.99
CA LEU A 114 10.11 9.16 2.73
C LEU A 114 9.96 8.81 1.25
N SER A 115 10.90 8.02 0.72
CA SER A 115 10.90 7.65 -0.71
C SER A 115 11.04 6.14 -0.88
N PHE A 116 10.16 5.56 -1.67
CA PHE A 116 10.11 4.13 -1.94
C PHE A 116 10.14 3.87 -3.45
N ASN A 117 10.70 2.74 -3.85
CA ASN A 117 10.75 2.22 -5.21
C ASN A 117 10.73 0.69 -5.18
N ILE A 118 10.83 0.06 -6.35
CA ILE A 118 10.80 -1.41 -6.48
C ILE A 118 11.90 -2.13 -5.67
N GLY A 119 13.02 -1.47 -5.37
CA GLY A 119 14.14 -2.04 -4.64
C GLY A 119 14.05 -1.92 -3.12
N ASN A 120 13.25 -0.98 -2.59
CA ASN A 120 13.18 -0.71 -1.15
C ASN A 120 11.75 -0.62 -0.57
N PHE A 121 10.71 -0.90 -1.35
CA PHE A 121 9.30 -0.73 -0.92
C PHE A 121 8.97 -1.44 0.40
N ASN A 122 9.53 -2.64 0.61
CA ASN A 122 9.32 -3.46 1.81
C ASN A 122 10.31 -3.15 2.95
N GLN A 123 11.28 -2.27 2.72
CA GLN A 123 12.23 -1.87 3.75
C GLN A 123 11.55 -0.89 4.69
N LYS A 124 11.60 -1.18 5.98
CA LYS A 124 11.06 -0.31 7.02
C LYS A 124 11.91 0.94 7.14
N GLN A 125 11.33 2.07 6.77
CA GLN A 125 11.91 3.39 6.95
C GLN A 125 11.36 4.03 8.23
N ILE A 126 12.09 4.97 8.83
CA ILE A 126 11.74 5.54 10.13
C ILE A 126 11.16 6.94 9.96
N LEU A 127 9.99 7.16 10.56
CA LEU A 127 9.38 8.46 10.80
C LEU A 127 9.39 8.71 12.32
N SER A 128 10.22 9.63 12.78
CA SER A 128 10.24 10.06 14.18
C SER A 128 9.21 11.16 14.39
N VAL A 129 8.35 11.01 15.38
CA VAL A 129 7.32 11.99 15.75
C VAL A 129 7.56 12.44 17.18
N THR A 130 7.53 13.75 17.41
CA THR A 130 7.72 14.36 18.73
C THR A 130 6.51 15.19 19.09
N ARG A 131 6.00 15.02 20.31
CA ARG A 131 4.92 15.87 20.85
C ARG A 131 5.49 17.15 21.45
N ILE A 132 4.98 18.29 20.99
CA ILE A 132 5.41 19.64 21.41
C ILE A 132 4.32 20.44 22.11
N LYS A 133 3.05 20.03 22.01
CA LYS A 133 1.92 20.60 22.76
C LYS A 133 0.93 19.50 23.15
N GLU A 134 0.10 19.76 24.15
CA GLU A 134 -0.99 18.86 24.57
C GLU A 134 -2.13 18.88 23.55
N GLY A 135 -2.67 17.70 23.25
CA GLY A 135 -3.79 17.53 22.32
C GLY A 135 -3.61 16.35 21.37
N SER A 136 -4.73 15.78 20.92
CA SER A 136 -4.69 14.71 19.92
C SER A 136 -4.30 15.28 18.55
N ALA A 137 -3.47 14.53 17.82
CA ALA A 137 -3.00 14.89 16.49
C ALA A 137 -3.26 13.75 15.50
N THR A 138 -3.67 14.08 14.28
CA THR A 138 -3.77 13.10 13.18
C THR A 138 -2.90 13.56 12.01
N LEU A 139 -2.03 12.68 11.53
CA LEU A 139 -1.23 12.90 10.33
C LEU A 139 -1.83 12.15 9.14
N LEU A 140 -2.05 12.88 8.04
CA LEU A 140 -2.53 12.34 6.78
C LEU A 140 -1.37 12.23 5.79
N PRO A 141 -1.16 11.06 5.15
CA PRO A 141 -0.13 10.93 4.13
C PRO A 141 -0.51 11.67 2.85
N ILE A 142 0.49 12.24 2.19
CA ILE A 142 0.40 12.81 0.84
C ILE A 142 1.28 11.94 -0.05
N PHE A 143 0.66 11.22 -0.98
CA PHE A 143 1.34 10.34 -1.90
C PHE A 143 1.66 11.04 -3.21
N ASN A 144 2.89 10.85 -3.71
CA ASN A 144 3.34 11.41 -4.98
C ASN A 144 4.02 10.33 -5.82
N GLY A 145 3.37 9.93 -6.92
CA GLY A 145 3.91 8.99 -7.90
C GLY A 145 3.63 7.52 -7.57
N GLY A 146 4.15 6.63 -8.43
CA GLY A 146 4.05 5.18 -8.26
C GLY A 146 2.62 4.60 -8.29
N GLY A 147 1.63 5.36 -8.78
CA GLY A 147 0.20 5.02 -8.71
C GLY A 147 -0.45 5.27 -7.34
N TYR A 148 0.34 5.57 -6.32
CA TYR A 148 -0.13 5.87 -4.96
C TYR A 148 -0.81 7.24 -4.87
N ASP A 149 -0.60 8.13 -5.83
CA ASP A 149 -1.31 9.40 -5.99
C ASP A 149 -2.84 9.24 -6.09
N ARG A 150 -3.32 8.03 -6.40
CA ARG A 150 -4.75 7.65 -6.45
C ARG A 150 -5.25 6.95 -5.17
N ALA A 151 -4.36 6.67 -4.20
CA ALA A 151 -4.72 5.97 -2.98
C ALA A 151 -5.62 6.83 -2.07
N THR A 152 -6.58 6.19 -1.40
CA THR A 152 -7.49 6.88 -0.47
C THR A 152 -6.76 7.25 0.82
N VAL A 153 -6.38 8.52 0.97
CA VAL A 153 -5.58 9.05 2.08
C VAL A 153 -6.14 8.70 3.47
N GLY A 154 -7.47 8.81 3.66
CA GLY A 154 -8.10 8.58 4.95
C GLY A 154 -7.93 7.17 5.52
N ALA A 155 -7.67 6.16 4.66
CA ALA A 155 -7.41 4.79 5.10
C ALA A 155 -6.03 4.61 5.74
N TYR A 156 -5.16 5.61 5.62
CA TYR A 156 -3.72 5.50 5.93
C TYR A 156 -3.23 6.58 6.90
N GLN A 157 -4.12 7.10 7.74
CA GLN A 157 -3.78 8.08 8.76
C GLN A 157 -3.00 7.48 9.93
N ILE A 158 -2.16 8.30 10.55
CA ILE A 158 -1.51 8.03 11.83
C ILE A 158 -2.24 8.84 12.89
N TYR A 159 -2.72 8.18 13.94
CA TYR A 159 -3.39 8.84 15.08
C TYR A 159 -2.45 8.92 16.26
N ILE A 160 -2.21 10.11 16.79
CA ILE A 160 -1.29 10.36 17.89
C ILE A 160 -2.11 10.88 19.08
N SER A 161 -2.23 10.03 20.11
CA SER A 161 -3.00 10.31 21.32
C SER A 161 -2.15 10.85 22.45
#